data_AF-A0A7Y5LWN9-F1
#
_entry.id   AF-A0A7Y5LWN9-F1
#
_cell.length_a   1.000
_cell.length_b   1.000
_cell.length_c   1.000
_cell.angle_alpha   90.00
_cell.angle_beta   90.00
_cell.angle_gamma   90.00
#
_symmetry.space_group_name_H-M   'P 1'
#
loop_
_entity.id
_entity.type
_entity.pdbx_description
1 polymer ?
#
loop_
_entity_poly.entity_id
_entity_poly.type
_entity_poly.pdbx_seq_one_letter_code
_entity_poly.pdbx_strand_id
1 'polypeptide(L)' 'MPALSILGSTGSIGRSALRVLEELPEFRVRSLAANGDVATMRAQVDRWKPARVAMADA' A
#
# COMPACT_ATOMS: atom_id res chain seq x y z
N MET A 1 8.94 -2.15 -15.57
CA MET A 1 8.91 -1.87 -14.11
C MET A 1 8.01 -2.90 -13.44
N PRO A 2 8.55 -3.73 -12.53
CA PRO A 2 7.76 -4.68 -11.75
C PRO A 2 6.71 -3.95 -10.90
N ALA A 3 5.51 -4.53 -10.83
CA ALA A 3 4.38 -3.97 -10.10
C ALA A 3 4.05 -4.85 -8.89
N LEU A 4 3.82 -4.22 -7.74
CA LEU A 4 3.54 -4.91 -6.48
C LEU A 4 2.13 -4.61 -5.99
N SER A 5 1.51 -5.60 -5.37
CA SER A 5 0.28 -5.46 -4.59
C SER A 5 0.58 -5.80 -3.14
N ILE A 6 0.20 -4.92 -2.21
CA ILE A 6 0.42 -5.13 -0.78
C ILE A 6 -0.90 -5.41 -0.09
N LEU A 7 -1.06 -6.65 0.38
CA LEU A 7 -2.21 -7.12 1.16
C LEU A 7 -1.92 -6.94 2.65
N GLY A 8 -2.76 -6.17 3.35
CA GLY A 8 -2.50 -5.76 4.73
C GLY A 8 -1.52 -4.59 4.83
N SER A 9 -1.63 -3.61 3.93
CA SER A 9 -0.68 -2.49 3.80
C SER A 9 -0.58 -1.60 5.05
N THR A 10 -1.63 -1.54 5.87
CA THR A 10 -1.66 -0.77 7.13
C THR A 10 -1.10 -1.56 8.33
N GLY A 11 -0.90 -2.87 8.18
CA GLY A 11 -0.28 -3.72 9.18
C GLY A 11 1.22 -3.47 9.36
N SER A 12 1.85 -4.19 10.30
CA SER A 12 3.30 -4.07 10.56
C SER A 12 4.13 -4.40 9.31
N ILE A 13 3.88 -5.55 8.69
CA ILE A 13 4.61 -6.01 7.50
C ILE A 13 4.35 -5.09 6.30
N GLY A 14 3.10 -4.71 6.07
CA GLY A 14 2.72 -3.83 4.96
C GLY A 14 3.40 -2.46 5.03
N ARG A 15 3.44 -1.83 6.22
CA ARG A 15 4.13 -0.55 6.44
C ARG A 15 5.64 -0.67 6.25
N SER A 16 6.26 -1.74 6.76
CA SER A 16 7.68 -2.00 6.56
C SER A 16 8.02 -2.26 5.09
N ALA A 17 7.20 -3.02 4.38
CA ALA A 17 7.37 -3.25 2.95
C ALA A 17 7.27 -1.95 2.15
N LEU A 18 6.28 -1.09 2.45
CA LEU A 18 6.17 0.23 1.82
C LEU A 18 7.39 1.11 2.11
N ARG A 19 7.92 1.09 3.34
CA ARG A 19 9.14 1.85 3.68
C ARG A 19 10.34 1.38 2.85
N VAL A 20 10.52 0.08 2.65
CA VAL A 20 11.59 -0.45 1.78
C VAL A 20 11.41 0.00 0.34
N LEU A 21 10.18 0.06 -0.16
CA LEU A 21 9.90 0.53 -1.53
C LEU A 21 10.20 2.02 -1.76
N GLU A 22 10.38 2.82 -0.71
CA GLU A 22 10.79 4.22 -0.84
C GLU A 22 12.22 4.33 -1.43
N GLU A 23 13.05 3.32 -1.19
CA GLU A 23 14.44 3.25 -1.63
C GLU A 23 14.62 2.44 -2.93
N LEU A 24 13.54 1.89 -3.50
CA LEU A 24 13.58 1.00 -4.67
C LEU A 24 12.70 1.55 -5.82
N PRO A 25 13.16 2.58 -6.55
CA PRO A 25 12.35 3.30 -7.56
C PRO A 25 11.98 2.45 -8.78
N GLU A 26 12.62 1.29 -8.99
CA GLU A 26 12.30 0.36 -10.07
C GLU A 26 10.93 -0.33 -9.88
N PHE A 27 10.42 -0.37 -8.64
CA PHE A 27 9.14 -0.95 -8.31
C PHE A 27 8.03 0.09 -8.29
N ARG A 28 6.84 -0.36 -8.70
CA ARG A 28 5.62 0.45 -8.60
C ARG A 28 4.59 -0.22 -7.70
N VAL A 29 4.06 0.52 -6.73
CA VAL A 29 2.89 0.10 -5.96
C VAL A 29 1.64 0.20 -6.83
N ARG A 30 1.09 -0.94 -7.25
CA ARG A 30 -0.07 -1.02 -8.15
C ARG A 30 -1.40 -1.13 -7.41
N SER A 31 -1.40 -1.81 -6.26
CA SER A 31 -2.59 -2.05 -5.44
C SER A 31 -2.26 -2.07 -3.95
N LEU A 32 -3.17 -1.54 -3.13
CA LEU A 32 -3.12 -1.64 -1.67
C LEU A 32 -4.42 -2.26 -1.15
N ALA A 33 -4.32 -3.10 -0.12
CA ALA A 33 -5.48 -3.62 0.59
C ALA A 33 -5.26 -3.58 2.11
N ALA A 34 -6.30 -3.28 2.87
CA ALA A 34 -6.28 -3.30 4.33
C ALA A 34 -7.63 -3.74 4.91
N ASN A 35 -7.68 -3.94 6.23
CA ASN A 35 -8.91 -4.30 6.93
C ASN A 35 -9.81 -3.07 7.17
N GLY A 36 -9.56 -2.29 8.23
CA GLY A 36 -10.40 -1.14 8.63
C GLY A 36 -9.66 0.16 8.96
N ASP A 37 -8.33 0.21 8.87
CA ASP A 37 -7.56 1.45 9.14
C ASP A 37 -7.60 2.40 7.93
N VAL A 38 -8.71 3.12 7.79
CA VAL A 38 -8.97 4.07 6.68
C VAL A 38 -8.01 5.25 6.70
N ALA A 39 -7.61 5.73 7.88
CA ALA A 39 -6.72 6.89 7.99
C ALA A 39 -5.33 6.58 7.43
N THR A 40 -4.73 5.45 7.82
CA THR A 40 -3.45 5.01 7.26
C THR A 40 -3.59 4.67 5.78
N MET A 41 -4.68 4.00 5.37
CA MET A 41 -4.92 3.71 3.95
C MET A 41 -4.96 5.00 3.12
N ARG A 42 -5.70 6.03 3.56
CA ARG A 42 -5.77 7.33 2.85
C ARG A 42 -4.39 7.94 2.67
N ALA A 43 -3.57 7.98 3.72
CA ALA A 43 -2.20 8.49 3.63
C ALA A 43 -1.33 7.69 2.64
N GLN A 44 -1.48 6.37 2.62
CA GLN A 44 -0.78 5.50 1.67
C GLN A 44 -1.26 5.73 0.23
N VAL A 45 -2.56 5.87 0.00
CA VAL A 45 -3.13 6.17 -1.32
C VAL A 45 -2.64 7.52 -1.83
N ASP A 46 -2.59 8.53 -0.96
CA ASP A 46 -2.13 9.86 -1.33
C ASP A 46 -0.65 9.88 -1.72
N ARG A 47 0.18 9.10 -1.04
CA ARG A 47 1.61 8.98 -1.33
C ARG A 47 1.90 8.13 -2.57
N TRP A 48 1.33 6.94 -2.64
CA TRP A 48 1.71 5.92 -3.62
C TRP A 48 0.87 5.94 -4.89
N LYS A 49 -0.27 6.65 -4.88
CA LYS A 49 -1.21 6.76 -6.01
C LYS A 49 -1.47 5.40 -6.71
N PRO A 50 -1.81 4.34 -5.96
CA PRO A 50 -2.06 3.03 -6.54
C PRO A 50 -3.28 3.10 -7.45
N ALA A 51 -3.30 2.28 -8.49
CA ALA A 51 -4.44 2.26 -9.41
C ALA A 51 -5.60 1.38 -8.92
N ARG A 52 -5.45 0.68 -7.78
CA ARG A 52 -6.50 -0.11 -7.11
C ARG A 52 -6.33 -0.06 -5.59
N VAL A 53 -7.45 0.03 -4.87
CA VAL A 53 -7.49 0.04 -3.40
C VAL A 53 -8.66 -0.84 -2.96
N ALA A 54 -8.49 -1.61 -1.89
CA ALA A 54 -9.55 -2.40 -1.27
C ALA A 54 -9.52 -2.25 0.25
N MET A 55 -10.70 -2.08 0.85
CA MET A 55 -10.93 -2.20 2.28
C MET A 55 -11.80 -3.45 2.49
N ALA A 56 -11.42 -4.30 3.44
CA ALA A 56 -12.17 -5.52 3.72
C ALA A 56 -13.36 -5.29 4.65
N ASP A 57 -13.26 -4.29 5.53
CA ASP A 57 -14.36 -3.88 6.41
C ASP A 57 -15.38 -3.01 5.63
N ALA A 58 -16.66 -3.13 6.00
CA ALA A 58 -17.81 -2.58 5.27
C ALA A 58 -18.14 -1.12 5.62
#